data_AF-A0A7C9EVG8-F1
#
_entry.id   AF-A0A7C9EVG8-F1
#
_cell.length_a   1.000
_cell.length_b   1.000
_cell.length_c   1.000
_cell.angle_alpha   90.00
_cell.angle_beta   90.00
_cell.angle_gamma   90.00
#
_symmetry.space_group_name_H-M   'P 1'
#
loop_
_entity.id
_entity.type
_entity.pdbx_description
1 polymer ?
#
loop_
_entity_poly.entity_id
_entity_poly.type
_entity_poly.pdbx_seq_one_letter_code
_entity_poly.pdbx_strand_id
1 'polypeptide(L)'
;PRLKEDREEFPPNNLLLALAGAGILWMGWSGFNGGDPFAANVDSSMAVLNTHICAATSLLVWTCWDVVFFKKPSVIGAIQGMITGLVCITPAAGLVQGWAALIT
;
A
#
# COMPACT_ATOMS: atom_id res chain seq x y z
N PRO A 1 18.37 -21.11 1.83
CA PRO A 1 18.06 -20.01 2.78
C PRO A 1 19.26 -19.05 2.85
N ARG A 2 19.04 -17.74 3.05
CA ARG A 2 20.15 -16.78 3.24
C ARG A 2 20.92 -17.05 4.53
N LEU A 3 22.14 -16.51 4.64
CA LEU A 3 22.96 -16.61 5.85
C LEU A 3 22.27 -15.90 7.03
N LYS A 4 22.72 -16.17 8.26
CA LYS A 4 22.14 -15.52 9.45
C LYS A 4 22.37 -14.00 9.43
N GLU A 5 23.58 -13.59 9.09
CA GLU A 5 23.99 -12.17 8.98
C GLU A 5 23.10 -11.41 7.99
N ASP A 6 22.88 -11.97 6.79
CA ASP A 6 22.00 -11.38 5.75
C ASP A 6 20.51 -11.27 6.13
N ARG A 7 20.08 -11.96 7.20
CA ARG A 7 18.69 -11.92 7.70
C ARG A 7 18.53 -10.93 8.84
N GLU A 8 19.58 -10.68 9.61
CA GLU A 8 19.58 -9.69 10.67
C GLU A 8 19.77 -8.28 10.10
N GLU A 9 20.62 -8.14 9.08
CA GLU A 9 20.78 -6.90 8.32
C GLU A 9 20.56 -7.13 6.83
N PHE A 10 19.46 -6.59 6.31
CA PHE A 10 19.15 -6.64 4.87
C PHE A 10 18.88 -5.23 4.33
N PRO A 11 19.92 -4.38 4.20
CA PRO A 11 19.75 -3.06 3.63
C PRO A 11 19.40 -3.19 2.13
N PRO A 12 18.45 -2.39 1.62
CA PRO A 12 18.17 -2.40 0.20
C PRO A 12 19.38 -1.85 -0.58
N ASN A 13 19.78 -2.58 -1.61
CA ASN A 13 20.88 -2.17 -2.49
C ASN A 13 20.54 -0.90 -3.31
N ASN A 14 19.26 -0.70 -3.63
CA ASN A 14 18.77 0.44 -4.39
C ASN A 14 17.34 0.82 -3.96
N LEU A 15 17.25 1.80 -3.07
CA LEU A 15 15.99 2.30 -2.54
C LEU A 15 15.12 3.01 -3.59
N LEU A 16 15.74 3.66 -4.58
CA LEU A 16 15.01 4.34 -5.65
C LEU A 16 14.30 3.34 -6.56
N LEU A 17 14.94 2.21 -6.86
CA LEU A 17 14.31 1.13 -7.62
C LEU A 17 13.14 0.51 -6.85
N ALA A 18 13.29 0.32 -5.53
CA ALA A 18 12.19 -0.14 -4.68
C ALA A 18 11.00 0.83 -4.69
N LEU A 19 11.24 2.13 -4.62
CA LEU A 19 10.22 3.17 -4.75
C LEU A 19 9.54 3.16 -6.13
N ALA A 20 10.31 3.00 -7.21
CA ALA A 20 9.76 2.88 -8.56
C ALA A 20 8.83 1.65 -8.67
N GLY A 21 9.26 0.51 -8.12
CA GLY A 21 8.43 -0.70 -8.03
C GLY A 21 7.16 -0.48 -7.21
N ALA A 22 7.25 0.23 -6.08
CA ALA A 22 6.11 0.59 -5.25
C ALA A 22 5.09 1.46 -6.03
N GLY A 23 5.56 2.44 -6.81
CA GLY A 23 4.70 3.27 -7.65
C GLY A 23 3.98 2.47 -8.75
N ILE A 24 4.70 1.57 -9.43
CA ILE A 24 4.10 0.67 -10.43
C ILE A 24 3.07 -0.25 -9.77
N LEU A 25 3.39 -0.77 -8.58
CA LEU A 25 2.50 -1.65 -7.82
C LEU A 25 1.20 -0.93 -7.44
N TRP A 26 1.27 0.29 -6.92
CA TRP A 26 0.08 1.08 -6.62
C TRP A 26 -0.77 1.31 -7.86
N MET A 27 -0.16 1.78 -8.95
CA MET A 27 -0.87 2.02 -10.21
C MET A 27 -1.53 0.74 -10.74
N GLY A 28 -0.81 -0.38 -10.72
CA GLY A 28 -1.33 -1.69 -11.12
C GLY A 28 -2.46 -2.18 -10.21
N TRP A 29 -2.40 -1.88 -8.91
CA TRP A 29 -3.42 -2.30 -7.94
C TRP A 29 -4.75 -1.58 -8.15
N SER A 30 -4.74 -0.33 -8.62
CA SER A 30 -5.97 0.35 -9.02
C SER A 30 -6.68 -0.39 -10.15
N GLY A 31 -5.92 -0.97 -11.11
CA GLY A 31 -6.46 -1.85 -12.14
C GLY A 31 -6.88 -3.23 -11.62
N PHE A 32 -6.13 -3.78 -10.65
CA PHE A 32 -6.45 -5.07 -10.02
C PHE A 32 -7.80 -5.01 -9.28
N ASN A 33 -7.98 -4.03 -8.39
CA ASN A 33 -9.22 -3.87 -7.63
C ASN A 33 -10.34 -3.28 -8.50
N GLY A 34 -10.05 -2.28 -9.34
CA GLY A 34 -11.03 -1.64 -10.21
C GLY A 34 -11.53 -2.54 -11.34
N GLY A 35 -10.74 -3.52 -11.76
CA GLY A 35 -11.04 -4.45 -12.83
C GLY A 35 -11.77 -5.71 -12.41
N ASP A 36 -11.84 -6.02 -11.12
CA ASP A 36 -12.50 -7.21 -10.57
C ASP A 36 -13.98 -7.37 -10.99
N PRO A 37 -14.77 -6.29 -11.16
CA PRO A 37 -16.14 -6.41 -11.67
C PRO A 37 -16.25 -6.76 -13.17
N PHE A 38 -15.14 -6.85 -13.91
CA PHE A 38 -15.07 -7.09 -15.35
C PHE A 38 -15.91 -6.13 -16.23
N ALA A 39 -16.31 -4.97 -15.69
CA ALA A 39 -17.12 -3.98 -16.37
C ALA A 39 -16.85 -2.58 -15.80
N ALA A 40 -16.91 -1.54 -16.64
CA ALA A 40 -16.80 -0.16 -16.17
C ALA A 40 -18.14 0.31 -15.55
N ASN A 41 -18.27 0.16 -14.23
CA ASN A 41 -19.49 0.48 -13.50
C ASN A 41 -19.20 1.26 -12.19
N VAL A 42 -20.24 1.45 -11.38
CA VAL A 42 -20.13 2.15 -10.09
C VAL A 42 -19.23 1.40 -9.12
N ASP A 43 -19.29 0.06 -9.13
CA ASP A 43 -18.45 -0.81 -8.29
C ASP A 43 -16.96 -0.60 -8.62
N SER A 44 -16.57 -0.66 -9.89
CA SER A 44 -15.20 -0.36 -10.34
C SER A 44 -14.72 1.03 -9.91
N SER A 45 -15.61 2.03 -10.01
CA SER A 45 -15.29 3.40 -9.62
C SER A 45 -15.04 3.51 -8.11
N MET A 46 -15.85 2.83 -7.30
CA MET A 46 -15.66 2.75 -5.84
C MET A 46 -14.41 1.97 -5.48
N ALA A 47 -14.14 0.85 -6.15
CA ALA A 47 -12.96 0.02 -5.93
C ALA A 47 -11.66 0.80 -6.16
N VAL A 48 -11.58 1.56 -7.26
CA VAL A 48 -10.43 2.43 -7.52
C VAL A 48 -10.29 3.50 -6.44
N LEU A 49 -11.38 4.19 -6.08
CA LEU A 49 -11.36 5.24 -5.06
C LEU A 49 -10.89 4.69 -3.69
N ASN A 50 -11.49 3.61 -3.23
CA ASN A 50 -11.17 2.98 -1.96
C ASN A 50 -9.73 2.46 -1.92
N THR A 51 -9.21 1.94 -3.04
CA THR A 51 -7.81 1.53 -3.18
C THR A 51 -6.85 2.69 -2.91
N HIS A 52 -7.12 3.87 -3.49
CA HIS A 52 -6.30 5.06 -3.26
C HIS A 52 -6.41 5.58 -1.83
N ILE A 53 -7.62 5.63 -1.27
CA ILE A 53 -7.86 6.13 0.09
C ILE A 53 -7.13 5.25 1.12
N CYS A 54 -7.32 3.93 1.06
CA CYS A 54 -6.74 3.02 2.04
C CYS A 54 -5.20 2.97 1.92
N ALA A 55 -4.66 2.87 0.69
CA ALA A 55 -3.21 2.88 0.49
C ALA A 55 -2.55 4.18 1.00
N ALA A 56 -3.15 5.34 0.72
CA ALA A 56 -2.65 6.62 1.21
C ALA A 56 -2.74 6.72 2.74
N THR A 57 -3.85 6.26 3.32
CA THR A 57 -4.06 6.32 4.77
C THR A 57 -3.08 5.41 5.50
N SER A 58 -2.93 4.16 5.06
CA SER A 58 -1.98 3.21 5.63
C SER A 58 -0.52 3.70 5.48
N LEU A 59 -0.15 4.28 4.34
CA LEU A 59 1.17 4.91 4.14
C LEU A 59 1.41 6.04 5.17
N LEU A 60 0.44 6.95 5.33
CA LEU A 60 0.54 8.06 6.27
C LEU A 60 0.63 7.57 7.71
N VAL A 61 -0.23 6.62 8.10
CA VAL A 61 -0.20 6.01 9.43
C VAL A 61 1.17 5.40 9.68
N TRP A 62 1.68 4.57 8.77
CA TRP A 62 2.99 3.95 8.94
C TRP A 62 4.12 4.97 9.07
N THR A 63 4.10 6.00 8.23
CA THR A 63 5.10 7.07 8.26
C THR A 63 5.01 7.88 9.57
N CYS A 64 3.80 8.13 10.08
CA CYS A 64 3.59 8.74 11.39
C CYS A 64 4.13 7.86 12.51
N TRP A 65 3.90 6.55 12.46
CA TRP A 65 4.46 5.59 13.41
C TRP A 65 5.99 5.57 13.36
N ASP A 66 6.60 5.63 12.17
CA ASP A 66 8.05 5.72 12.05
C ASP A 66 8.60 6.96 12.79
N VAL A 67 7.93 8.10 12.65
CA VAL A 67 8.31 9.33 13.36
C VAL A 67 8.13 9.19 14.87
N VAL A 68 7.06 8.55 15.34
CA VAL A 68 6.80 8.37 16.78
C VAL A 68 7.88 7.49 17.44
N PHE A 69 8.19 6.34 16.84
CA PHE A 69 9.06 5.31 17.41
C PHE A 69 10.54 5.50 17.05
N PHE A 70 10.85 5.89 15.82
CA PHE A 70 12.22 6.00 15.30
C PHE A 70 12.68 7.44 15.09
N LYS A 71 11.83 8.44 15.40
CA LYS A 71 12.12 9.89 15.33
C LYS A 71 12.43 10.43 13.92
N LYS A 72 12.25 9.59 12.89
CA LYS A 72 12.43 9.97 11.48
C LYS A 72 11.54 9.10 10.60
N PRO A 73 11.02 9.64 9.48
CA PRO A 73 10.27 8.83 8.52
C PRO A 73 11.17 7.82 7.83
N SER A 74 10.64 6.63 7.50
CA SER A 74 11.34 5.61 6.71
C SER A 74 10.69 5.45 5.34
N VAL A 75 11.50 5.50 4.28
CA VAL A 75 11.02 5.19 2.92
C VAL A 75 10.60 3.73 2.81
N ILE A 76 11.35 2.82 3.44
CA ILE A 76 11.01 1.39 3.48
C ILE A 76 9.69 1.21 4.23
N GLY A 77 9.52 1.92 5.35
CA GLY A 77 8.27 1.93 6.12
C GLY A 77 7.10 2.47 5.30
N ALA A 78 7.29 3.56 4.57
CA ALA A 78 6.25 4.10 3.67
C ALA A 78 5.86 3.11 2.56
N ILE A 79 6.82 2.43 1.93
CA ILE A 79 6.55 1.37 0.94
C ILE A 79 5.76 0.22 1.59
N GLN A 80 6.16 -0.21 2.78
CA GLN A 80 5.47 -1.26 3.53
C GLN A 80 4.04 -0.85 3.87
N GLY A 81 3.84 0.33 4.44
CA GLY A 81 2.51 0.85 4.78
C GLY A 81 1.60 1.00 3.57
N MET A 82 2.13 1.48 2.45
CA MET A 82 1.39 1.51 1.18
C MET A 82 0.91 0.11 0.76
N ILE A 83 1.82 -0.89 0.74
CA ILE A 83 1.48 -2.26 0.36
C ILE A 83 0.48 -2.87 1.34
N THR A 84 0.63 -2.63 2.64
CA THR A 84 -0.32 -3.10 3.66
C THR A 84 -1.73 -2.56 3.39
N GLY A 85 -1.87 -1.26 3.10
CA GLY A 85 -3.18 -0.69 2.78
C GLY A 85 -3.79 -1.28 1.50
N LEU A 86 -2.99 -1.44 0.45
CA LEU A 86 -3.41 -2.09 -0.80
C LEU A 86 -3.93 -3.52 -0.56
N VAL A 87 -3.20 -4.31 0.24
CA VAL A 87 -3.62 -5.67 0.61
C VAL A 87 -4.89 -5.66 1.47
N CYS A 88 -4.96 -4.80 2.49
CA CYS A 88 -6.10 -4.73 3.41
C CYS A 88 -7.41 -4.38 2.70
N ILE A 89 -7.39 -3.43 1.76
CA ILE A 89 -8.62 -3.00 1.07
C ILE A 89 -9.06 -3.97 -0.04
N THR A 90 -8.17 -4.81 -0.55
CA THR A 90 -8.44 -5.72 -1.69
C THR A 90 -9.77 -6.49 -1.58
N PRO A 91 -10.09 -7.21 -0.48
CA PRO A 91 -11.35 -7.95 -0.39
C PRO A 91 -12.60 -7.07 -0.25
N ALA A 92 -12.43 -5.76 0.00
CA ALA A 92 -13.49 -4.83 0.33
C ALA A 92 -13.59 -3.65 -0.64
N ALA A 93 -12.74 -3.59 -1.66
CA ALA A 93 -12.53 -2.39 -2.47
C ALA A 93 -13.85 -1.89 -3.10
N GLY A 94 -14.65 -2.79 -3.66
CA GLY A 94 -15.95 -2.48 -4.25
C GLY A 94 -17.14 -2.43 -3.28
N LEU A 95 -16.94 -2.85 -2.04
CA LEU A 95 -18.02 -3.20 -1.12
C LEU A 95 -18.26 -2.15 -0.02
N VAL A 96 -17.20 -1.45 0.39
CA VAL A 96 -17.27 -0.50 1.51
C VAL A 96 -17.43 0.94 1.03
N GLN A 97 -18.01 1.78 1.88
CA GLN A 97 -18.05 3.22 1.63
C GLN A 97 -16.67 3.86 1.79
N GLY A 98 -16.43 4.99 1.12
CA GLY A 98 -15.12 5.68 1.14
C GLY A 98 -14.61 6.06 2.53
N TRP A 99 -15.49 6.34 3.50
CA TRP A 99 -15.06 6.58 4.88
C TRP A 99 -14.54 5.32 5.57
N ALA A 100 -15.11 4.15 5.25
CA ALA A 100 -14.67 2.88 5.81
C ALA A 100 -13.29 2.50 5.25
N ALA A 101 -12.99 2.87 4.00
CA ALA A 101 -11.65 2.70 3.43
C ALA A 101 -10.55 3.51 4.16
N LEU A 102 -10.88 4.49 5.00
CA LEU A 102 -9.90 5.20 5.85
C LEU A 102 -9.48 4.37 7.08
N ILE A 103 -10.32 3.43 7.52
CA ILE A 103 -10.11 2.65 8.75
C ILE A 103 -9.83 1.16 8.49
N THR A 104 -10.08 0.69 7.27
CA THR A 104 -9.64 -0.61 6.75
C THR A 104 -8.13 -0.62 6.55
#